data_AF-H8FSV0-F1
#
_entry.id   AF-H8FSV0-F1
#
_cell.length_a   1.000
_cell.length_b   1.000
_cell.length_c   1.000
_cell.angle_alpha   90.00
_cell.angle_beta   90.00
_cell.angle_gamma   90.00
#
_symmetry.space_group_name_H-M   'P 1'
#
loop_
_entity.id
_entity.type
_entity.pdbx_description
1 polymer ?
#
loop_
_entity_poly.entity_id
_entity_poly.type
_entity_poly.pdbx_seq_one_letter_code
_entity_poly.pdbx_strand_id
1 'polypeptide(L)'
;MFRWNMSLETDIESIDHGRRVLIEAMADFFRSLDDPFLDRTMVAERTGAIFIAMKAAFDAEASFLSTHGGDESHMAAHATLILTYVGLCKKMVPKINTLKQAQQLSLEIYRIIDGGLYHHLKDEVLFYKALNRPRKIA
;
A
#
# COMPACT_ATOMS: atom_id res chain seq x y z
N MET A 1 -7.24 11.31 4.21
CA MET A 1 -7.65 10.11 4.95
C MET A 1 -7.86 9.00 3.92
N PHE A 2 -7.10 7.91 4.01
CA PHE A 2 -7.18 6.79 3.05
C PHE A 2 -8.58 6.18 3.07
N ARG A 3 -9.31 6.31 1.95
CA ARG A 3 -10.66 5.76 1.79
C ARG A 3 -10.79 5.17 0.40
N TRP A 4 -11.28 3.94 0.35
CA TRP A 4 -11.73 3.35 -0.90
C TRP A 4 -12.84 4.21 -1.50
N ASN A 5 -12.76 4.45 -2.81
CA ASN A 5 -13.77 5.15 -3.57
C ASN A 5 -13.63 4.78 -5.06
N MET A 6 -14.63 5.14 -5.88
CA MET A 6 -14.69 4.77 -7.30
C MET A 6 -13.50 5.28 -8.13
N SER A 7 -12.77 6.31 -7.69
CA SER A 7 -11.58 6.78 -8.41
C SER A 7 -10.39 5.83 -8.29
N LEU A 8 -10.46 4.82 -7.42
CA LEU A 8 -9.41 3.82 -7.19
C LEU A 8 -9.75 2.46 -7.80
N GLU A 9 -10.97 2.29 -8.29
CA GLU A 9 -11.44 1.05 -8.92
C GLU A 9 -10.77 0.87 -10.28
N THR A 10 -10.21 -0.32 -10.51
CA THR A 10 -9.55 -0.74 -11.76
C THR A 10 -10.51 -1.50 -12.69
N ASP A 11 -11.72 -1.80 -12.22
CA ASP A 11 -12.71 -2.68 -12.85
C ASP A 11 -12.24 -4.16 -12.94
N ILE A 12 -11.20 -4.52 -12.18
CA ILE A 12 -10.64 -5.87 -12.08
C ILE A 12 -10.78 -6.31 -10.62
N GLU A 13 -11.73 -7.21 -10.37
CA GLU A 13 -12.15 -7.59 -9.00
C GLU A 13 -11.00 -8.03 -8.10
N SER A 14 -10.08 -8.86 -8.60
CA SER A 14 -8.94 -9.36 -7.82
C SER A 14 -7.96 -8.26 -7.41
N ILE A 15 -7.69 -7.30 -8.32
CA ILE A 15 -6.84 -6.14 -8.05
C ILE A 15 -7.54 -5.21 -7.06
N ASP A 16 -8.81 -4.90 -7.30
CA ASP A 16 -9.59 -4.01 -6.43
C ASP A 16 -9.73 -4.56 -5.02
N HIS A 17 -9.91 -5.88 -4.86
CA HIS A 17 -9.91 -6.53 -3.56
C HIS A 17 -8.56 -6.35 -2.83
N GLY A 18 -7.45 -6.65 -3.49
CA GLY A 18 -6.11 -6.50 -2.91
C GLY A 18 -5.81 -5.04 -2.51
N ARG A 19 -6.09 -4.09 -3.41
CA ARG A 19 -5.90 -2.65 -3.15
C ARG A 19 -6.78 -2.14 -2.02
N ARG A 20 -8.02 -2.64 -1.88
CA ARG A 20 -8.91 -2.29 -0.78
C ARG A 20 -8.35 -2.74 0.58
N VAL A 21 -7.92 -3.99 0.70
CA VAL A 21 -7.31 -4.52 1.93
C VAL A 21 -6.08 -3.70 2.33
N LEU A 22 -5.26 -3.30 1.34
CA LEU A 22 -4.11 -2.43 1.59
C LEU A 22 -4.52 -1.04 2.11
N ILE A 23 -5.50 -0.39 1.47
CA ILE A 23 -6.02 0.91 1.91
C ILE A 23 -6.62 0.85 3.31
N GLU A 24 -7.30 -0.25 3.65
CA GLU A 24 -7.85 -0.49 4.99
C GLU A 24 -6.73 -0.61 6.02
N ALA A 25 -5.67 -1.37 5.74
CA ALA A 25 -4.51 -1.49 6.63
C ALA A 25 -3.81 -0.13 6.87
N MET A 26 -3.69 0.70 5.82
CA MET A 26 -3.16 2.07 5.95
C MET A 26 -4.07 2.96 6.82
N ALA A 27 -5.38 2.85 6.65
CA ALA A 27 -6.35 3.59 7.43
C ALA A 27 -6.33 3.16 8.90
N ASP A 28 -6.20 1.86 9.19
CA ASP A 28 -6.04 1.33 10.54
C ASP A 28 -4.78 1.83 11.22
N PHE A 29 -3.65 1.83 10.51
CA PHE A 29 -2.41 2.41 11.04
C PHE A 29 -2.59 3.89 11.39
N PHE A 30 -3.21 4.67 10.50
CA PHE A 30 -3.44 6.09 10.76
C PHE A 30 -4.37 6.32 11.97
N ARG A 31 -5.43 5.51 12.11
CA ARG A 31 -6.32 5.56 13.28
C ARG A 31 -5.58 5.30 14.60
N SER A 32 -4.54 4.45 14.58
CA SER A 32 -3.76 4.15 15.78
C SER A 32 -2.92 5.32 16.30
N LEU A 33 -2.70 6.37 15.50
CA LEU A 33 -1.95 7.57 15.92
C LEU A 33 -2.60 8.30 17.11
N ASP A 34 -3.93 8.25 17.17
CA ASP A 34 -4.73 8.89 18.21
C ASP A 34 -4.94 7.98 19.43
N ASP A 35 -4.38 6.76 19.43
CA ASP A 35 -4.48 5.82 20.55
C ASP A 35 -3.57 6.28 21.71
N PRO A 36 -4.11 6.56 22.92
CA PRO A 36 -3.32 6.97 24.07
C PRO A 36 -2.36 5.87 24.57
N PHE A 37 -2.56 4.63 24.13
CA PHE A 37 -1.73 3.47 24.44
C PHE A 37 -0.82 3.07 23.27
N LEU A 38 -0.67 3.92 22.25
CA LEU A 38 0.22 3.65 21.13
C LEU A 38 1.66 3.42 21.62
N ASP A 39 2.17 2.23 21.34
CA ASP A 39 3.50 1.80 21.73
C ASP A 39 4.27 1.18 20.54
N ARG A 40 5.50 0.74 20.81
CA ARG A 40 6.34 0.10 19.79
C ARG A 40 5.70 -1.14 19.19
N THR A 41 5.02 -1.95 20.01
CA THR A 41 4.43 -3.23 19.60
C THR A 41 3.29 -2.97 18.62
N MET A 42 2.39 -2.05 18.98
CA MET A 42 1.28 -1.65 18.13
C MET A 42 1.76 -1.06 16.80
N VAL A 43 2.77 -0.17 16.84
CA VAL A 43 3.36 0.36 15.59
C VAL A 43 3.96 -0.76 14.74
N ALA A 44 4.66 -1.72 15.34
CA ALA A 44 5.23 -2.86 14.61
C ALA A 44 4.14 -3.74 13.99
N GLU A 45 3.06 -4.04 14.71
CA GLU A 45 1.93 -4.83 14.24
C GLU A 45 1.22 -4.16 13.07
N ARG A 46 0.90 -2.86 13.20
CA ARG A 46 0.19 -2.12 12.16
C ARG A 46 1.04 -1.92 10.90
N THR A 47 2.33 -1.63 11.07
CA THR A 47 3.25 -1.54 9.93
C THR A 47 3.48 -2.89 9.26
N GLY A 48 3.46 -3.99 10.02
CA GLY A 48 3.48 -5.35 9.50
C GLY A 48 2.21 -5.71 8.72
N ALA A 49 1.03 -5.31 9.21
CA ALA A 49 -0.23 -5.52 8.51
C ALA A 49 -0.26 -4.83 7.13
N ILE A 50 0.25 -3.58 7.05
CA ILE A 50 0.42 -2.89 5.77
C ILE A 50 1.36 -3.66 4.84
N PHE A 51 2.48 -4.18 5.33
CA PHE A 51 3.41 -4.96 4.50
C PHE A 51 2.76 -6.22 3.92
N ILE A 52 2.02 -6.96 4.74
CA ILE A 52 1.30 -8.16 4.30
C ILE A 52 0.27 -7.79 3.22
N ALA A 53 -0.53 -6.76 3.46
CA ALA A 53 -1.53 -6.30 2.51
C ALA A 53 -0.91 -5.77 1.21
N MET A 54 0.24 -5.09 1.30
CA MET A 54 0.98 -4.58 0.15
C MET A 54 1.46 -5.72 -0.74
N LYS A 55 2.02 -6.78 -0.15
CA LYS A 55 2.41 -7.98 -0.90
C LYS A 55 1.20 -8.61 -1.60
N ALA A 56 0.11 -8.81 -0.88
CA ALA A 56 -1.09 -9.42 -1.45
C ALA A 56 -1.67 -8.61 -2.63
N ALA A 57 -1.70 -7.28 -2.51
CA ALA A 57 -2.13 -6.40 -3.60
C ALA A 57 -1.20 -6.52 -4.82
N PHE A 58 0.11 -6.47 -4.60
CA PHE A 58 1.11 -6.56 -5.68
C PHE A 58 1.14 -7.95 -6.34
N ASP A 59 0.90 -9.02 -5.59
CA ASP A 59 0.80 -10.38 -6.12
C ASP A 59 -0.45 -10.54 -6.99
N ALA A 60 -1.57 -9.92 -6.62
CA ALA A 60 -2.79 -9.90 -7.43
C ALA A 60 -2.58 -9.14 -8.75
N GLU A 61 -1.91 -8.00 -8.71
CA GLU A 61 -1.52 -7.22 -9.88
C GLU A 61 -0.55 -7.99 -10.79
N ALA A 62 0.48 -8.61 -10.22
CA ALA A 62 1.44 -9.43 -10.95
C ALA A 62 0.75 -10.61 -11.65
N SER A 63 -0.18 -11.27 -10.95
CA SER A 63 -0.96 -12.39 -11.50
C SER A 63 -1.79 -11.93 -12.70
N PHE A 64 -2.46 -10.79 -12.61
CA PHE A 64 -3.20 -10.21 -13.73
C PHE A 64 -2.28 -9.87 -14.91
N LEU A 65 -1.18 -9.15 -14.64
CA LEU A 65 -0.25 -8.69 -15.66
C LEU A 65 0.48 -9.84 -16.39
N SER A 66 0.73 -10.96 -15.71
CA SER A 66 1.36 -12.14 -16.32
C SER A 66 0.61 -12.68 -17.55
N THR A 67 -0.70 -12.44 -17.61
CA THR A 67 -1.57 -12.87 -18.73
C THR A 67 -1.85 -11.75 -19.75
N HIS A 68 -1.41 -10.52 -19.47
CA HIS A 68 -1.70 -9.31 -20.26
C HIS A 68 -0.44 -8.66 -20.86
N GLY A 69 0.69 -9.38 -20.90
CA GLY A 69 1.96 -8.89 -21.44
C GLY A 69 2.71 -8.02 -20.44
N GLY A 70 2.91 -8.57 -19.23
CA GLY A 70 3.36 -7.87 -18.04
C GLY A 70 4.51 -6.88 -18.23
N ASP A 71 4.46 -5.81 -17.45
CA ASP A 71 5.43 -4.72 -17.47
C ASP A 71 6.50 -4.96 -16.40
N GLU A 72 7.72 -5.31 -16.83
CA GLU A 72 8.87 -5.50 -15.94
C GLU A 72 9.16 -4.23 -15.12
N SER A 73 8.86 -3.05 -15.67
CA SER A 73 9.06 -1.78 -14.97
C SER A 73 8.06 -1.60 -13.81
N HIS A 74 6.84 -2.11 -13.97
CA HIS A 74 5.81 -2.16 -12.91
C HIS A 74 6.26 -3.05 -11.74
N MET A 75 6.79 -4.23 -12.05
CA MET A 75 7.32 -5.15 -11.03
C MET A 75 8.53 -4.55 -10.31
N ALA A 76 9.39 -3.81 -11.01
CA ALA A 76 10.49 -3.08 -10.40
C ALA A 76 9.99 -1.98 -9.43
N ALA A 77 8.94 -1.25 -9.80
CA ALA A 77 8.32 -0.24 -8.93
C ALA A 77 7.78 -0.86 -7.63
N HIS A 78 7.11 -2.01 -7.72
CA HIS A 78 6.66 -2.77 -6.54
C HIS A 78 7.81 -3.14 -5.61
N ALA A 79 8.91 -3.67 -6.17
CA ALA A 79 10.10 -4.03 -5.40
C ALA A 79 10.71 -2.80 -4.70
N THR A 80 10.81 -1.67 -5.40
CA THR A 80 11.30 -0.41 -4.82
C THR A 80 10.43 0.09 -3.66
N LEU A 81 9.11 0.05 -3.82
CA LEU A 81 8.16 0.44 -2.77
C LEU A 81 8.29 -0.45 -1.53
N ILE A 82 8.33 -1.77 -1.73
CA ILE A 82 8.54 -2.74 -0.64
C ILE A 82 9.84 -2.47 0.10
N LEU A 83 10.96 -2.34 -0.63
CA LEU A 83 12.28 -2.14 -0.03
C LEU A 83 12.35 -0.82 0.75
N THR A 84 11.80 0.25 0.18
CA THR A 84 11.76 1.57 0.82
C THR A 84 10.94 1.53 2.10
N TYR A 85 9.76 0.91 2.05
CA TYR A 85 8.87 0.78 3.19
C TYR A 85 9.49 -0.07 4.32
N VAL A 86 10.00 -1.26 3.99
CA VAL A 86 10.63 -2.17 4.96
C VAL A 86 11.90 -1.54 5.55
N GLY A 87 12.72 -0.90 4.71
CA GLY A 87 13.93 -0.19 5.15
C GLY A 87 13.61 0.90 6.18
N LEU A 88 12.56 1.69 5.93
CA LEU A 88 12.09 2.69 6.88
C LEU A 88 11.61 2.05 8.17
N CYS A 89 10.72 1.06 8.11
CA CYS A 89 10.15 0.44 9.31
C CYS A 89 11.25 -0.19 10.19
N LYS A 90 12.21 -0.91 9.59
CA LYS A 90 13.36 -1.49 10.31
C LYS A 90 14.24 -0.43 10.97
N LYS A 91 14.37 0.75 10.36
CA LYS A 91 15.15 1.87 10.91
C LYS A 91 14.42 2.60 12.04
N MET A 92 13.10 2.70 11.96
CA MET A 92 12.30 3.61 12.80
C MET A 92 11.66 2.90 14.00
N VAL A 93 10.99 1.77 13.78
CA VAL A 93 10.22 1.06 14.82
C VAL A 93 11.07 0.72 16.06
N PRO A 94 12.33 0.24 15.94
CA PRO A 94 13.14 -0.07 17.12
C PRO A 94 13.49 1.13 18.00
N LYS A 95 13.37 2.36 17.49
CA LYS A 95 13.68 3.60 18.23
C LYS A 95 12.54 4.07 19.13
N ILE A 96 11.37 3.45 19.05
CA ILE A 96 10.19 3.81 19.84
C ILE A 96 10.39 3.32 21.28
N ASN A 97 10.51 4.26 22.22
CA ASN A 97 10.54 3.99 23.66
C ASN A 97 9.49 4.81 24.43
N THR A 98 8.77 5.69 23.75
CA THR A 98 7.75 6.57 24.33
C THR A 98 6.61 6.79 23.35
N LEU A 99 5.42 7.15 23.87
CA LEU A 99 4.26 7.52 23.05
C LEU A 99 4.58 8.62 22.04
N LYS A 100 5.27 9.68 22.47
CA LYS A 100 5.64 10.81 21.59
C LYS A 100 6.53 10.35 20.43
N GLN A 101 7.47 9.44 20.68
CA GLN A 101 8.28 8.84 19.62
C GLN A 101 7.44 7.97 18.69
N ALA A 102 6.51 7.19 19.23
CA ALA A 102 5.60 6.36 18.43
C ALA A 102 4.77 7.21 17.47
N GLN A 103 4.20 8.32 17.94
CA GLN A 103 3.44 9.27 17.13
C GLN A 103 4.31 9.92 16.06
N GLN A 104 5.46 10.48 16.45
CA GLN A 104 6.37 11.18 15.53
C GLN A 104 6.87 10.26 14.41
N LEU A 105 7.32 9.06 14.75
CA LEU A 105 7.86 8.11 13.78
C LEU A 105 6.75 7.55 12.89
N SER A 106 5.53 7.38 13.41
CA SER A 106 4.39 6.96 12.61
C SER A 106 3.95 8.03 11.61
N LEU A 107 4.10 9.32 11.92
CA LEU A 107 3.92 10.41 10.94
C LEU A 107 4.98 10.39 9.83
N GLU A 108 6.22 9.96 10.13
CA GLU A 108 7.25 9.79 9.09
C GLU A 108 6.95 8.60 8.19
N ILE A 109 6.48 7.49 8.75
CA ILE A 109 6.02 6.32 7.99
C ILE A 109 4.82 6.70 7.11
N TYR A 110 3.89 7.50 7.64
CA TYR A 110 2.74 8.01 6.89
C TYR A 110 3.15 8.76 5.62
N ARG A 111 4.21 9.57 5.65
CA ARG A 111 4.66 10.32 4.46
C ARG A 111 5.08 9.41 3.30
N ILE A 112 5.66 8.25 3.57
CA ILE A 112 6.00 7.26 2.53
C ILE A 112 4.75 6.52 2.05
N ILE A 113 3.84 6.18 2.96
CA ILE A 113 2.57 5.55 2.59
C ILE A 113 1.77 6.49 1.68
N ASP A 114 1.60 7.74 2.08
CA ASP A 114 0.83 8.74 1.35
C ASP A 114 1.53 9.13 0.04
N GLY A 115 2.79 9.59 0.12
CA GLY A 115 3.52 10.14 -1.04
C GLY A 115 4.02 9.09 -2.03
N GLY A 116 4.16 7.83 -1.62
CA GLY A 116 4.61 6.74 -2.49
C GLY A 116 3.49 5.77 -2.79
N LEU A 117 3.11 4.98 -1.79
CA LEU A 117 2.24 3.82 -2.00
C LEU A 117 0.82 4.19 -2.43
N TYR A 118 0.21 5.20 -1.82
CA TYR A 118 -1.14 5.62 -2.19
C TYR A 118 -1.19 6.30 -3.57
N HIS A 119 -0.18 7.11 -3.90
CA HIS A 119 -0.06 7.71 -5.24
C HIS A 119 0.12 6.65 -6.32
N HIS A 120 0.99 5.65 -6.09
CA HIS A 120 1.16 4.49 -6.97
C HIS A 120 -0.18 3.83 -7.32
N LEU A 121 -0.98 3.49 -6.31
CA LEU A 121 -2.30 2.89 -6.53
C LEU A 121 -3.21 3.78 -7.39
N LYS A 122 -3.23 5.08 -7.10
CA LYS A 122 -4.11 6.04 -7.77
C LYS A 122 -3.71 6.27 -9.24
N ASP A 123 -2.42 6.41 -9.50
CA ASP A 123 -1.91 6.80 -10.83
C ASP A 123 -2.05 5.67 -11.86
N GLU A 124 -2.06 4.42 -11.40
CA GLU A 124 -2.16 3.24 -12.27
C GLU A 124 -3.59 2.80 -12.60
N VAL A 125 -4.61 3.41 -12.00
CA VAL A 125 -6.02 3.02 -12.22
C VAL A 125 -6.39 3.02 -13.70
N LEU A 126 -6.01 4.08 -14.42
CA LEU A 126 -6.33 4.21 -15.84
C LEU A 126 -5.56 3.21 -16.70
N PHE A 127 -4.35 2.84 -16.30
CA PHE A 127 -3.56 1.81 -16.96
C PHE A 127 -4.28 0.46 -16.89
N TYR A 128 -4.72 0.03 -15.69
CA TYR A 128 -5.46 -1.21 -15.52
C TYR A 128 -6.80 -1.22 -16.25
N LYS A 129 -7.55 -0.11 -16.20
CA LYS A 129 -8.81 0.01 -16.96
C LYS A 129 -8.58 -0.12 -18.46
N ALA A 130 -7.46 0.38 -18.99
CA ALA A 130 -7.13 0.25 -20.40
C ALA A 130 -6.84 -1.22 -20.78
N LEU A 131 -6.16 -1.97 -19.90
CA LEU A 131 -5.89 -3.39 -20.10
C LEU A 131 -7.14 -4.27 -20.03
N ASN A 132 -8.12 -3.91 -19.19
CA ASN A 132 -9.36 -4.66 -19.03
C ASN A 132 -10.39 -4.42 -20.15
N ARG A 133 -10.16 -3.42 -21.04
CA ARG A 133 -11.10 -3.15 -22.12
C ARG A 133 -11.09 -4.28 -23.15
N PRO A 134 -12.26 -4.80 -23.57
CA PRO A 134 -12.31 -5.77 -24.65
C PRO A 134 -11.70 -5.16 -25.90
N ARG A 135 -10.73 -5.86 -26.51
CA ARG A 135 -10.22 -5.49 -27.84
C ARG A 135 -11.41 -5.48 -28.79
N LYS A 136 -11.77 -4.30 -29.32
CA LYS A 136 -12.73 -4.23 -30.42
C LYS A 136 -12.13 -5.05 -31.57
N ILE A 137 -12.79 -6.17 -31.87
CA ILE A 137 -12.55 -6.91 -33.11
C ILE A 137 -12.98 -5.95 -34.23
N ALA A 138 -12.01 -5.50 -35.02
CA ALA A 138 -12.22 -4.64 -36.18
C ALA A 138 -12.80 -5.47 -37.35
#